data_AF-A0A0G0AKE4-F1
#
_entry.id   AF-A0A0G0AKE4-F1
#
_cell.length_a   1.000
_cell.length_b   1.000
_cell.length_c   1.000
_cell.angle_alpha   90.00
_cell.angle_beta   90.00
_cell.angle_gamma   90.00
#
_symmetry.space_group_name_H-M   'P 1'
#
loop_
_entity.id
_entity.type
_entity.pdbx_description
1 polymer ?
#
loop_
_entity_poly.entity_id
_entity_poly.type
_entity_poly.pdbx_seq_one_letter_code
_entity_poly.pdbx_strand_id
1 'polypeptide(L)'
;PPSPTNPSTVWSALLQALQNLALRTGKTTRTDAPPNGRITQHKLPRKKKQKKKRAAHHLSQHMDSESVVSQVQRKIELQSPEDLAYLITNVRNAAVEHLNEAFPPVEGAEEDELRIQIELLVNEYINKTFSLAAPNLIINGLPVSPDVLRGSASTPDTVYEPFDTRKRRQVADLITQEEKLLEDVAALKRSVPAKVAADHAERVRAAMRQDDDDLHDRVARDAAAAQREAGSLGVAQLQRQEGVEAGFKSAVQGLNRLKRDMPAVVAKMERARVAGEYVVTKGR
;
A
#
# COMPACT_ATOMS: atom_id res chain seq x y z
N PRO A 1 -46.72 16.82 1.63
CA PRO A 1 -45.64 17.81 1.37
C PRO A 1 -45.02 18.28 2.69
N PRO A 2 -43.71 18.10 2.88
CA PRO A 2 -42.71 18.89 2.15
C PRO A 2 -41.68 18.05 1.38
N SER A 3 -41.10 18.72 0.39
CA SER A 3 -40.17 18.28 -0.65
C SER A 3 -38.77 17.90 -0.14
N PRO A 4 -38.06 16.94 -0.79
CA PRO A 4 -36.70 16.57 -0.46
C PRO A 4 -35.72 17.20 -1.45
N THR A 5 -35.11 18.34 -1.12
CA THR A 5 -34.00 18.87 -1.93
C THR A 5 -33.02 19.58 -1.02
N ASN A 6 -32.03 18.84 -0.50
CA ASN A 6 -30.67 19.35 -0.42
C ASN A 6 -29.71 18.22 0.04
N PRO A 7 -28.77 17.77 -0.81
CA PRO A 7 -27.79 16.75 -0.42
C PRO A 7 -26.89 17.21 0.74
N SER A 8 -26.75 18.52 0.97
CA SER A 8 -25.98 19.07 2.10
C SER A 8 -26.58 18.72 3.48
N THR A 9 -27.91 18.54 3.56
CA THR A 9 -28.60 18.21 4.83
C THR A 9 -28.38 16.75 5.23
N VAL A 10 -28.27 15.86 4.25
CA VAL A 10 -28.03 14.42 4.50
C VAL A 10 -26.59 14.19 4.95
N TRP A 11 -25.64 14.89 4.32
CA TRP A 11 -24.23 14.82 4.71
C TRP A 11 -23.94 15.44 6.07
N SER A 12 -24.60 16.55 6.42
CA SER A 12 -24.50 17.14 7.77
C SER A 12 -25.14 16.24 8.84
N ALA A 13 -26.30 15.62 8.57
CA ALA A 13 -26.91 14.65 9.49
C ALA A 13 -26.03 13.41 9.71
N LEU A 14 -25.36 12.92 8.66
CA LEU A 14 -24.44 11.78 8.76
C LEU A 14 -23.18 12.13 9.56
N LEU A 15 -22.62 13.33 9.36
CA LEU A 15 -21.46 13.82 10.09
C LEU A 15 -21.78 14.04 11.57
N GLN A 16 -22.97 14.56 11.87
CA GLN A 16 -23.46 14.77 13.24
C GLN A 16 -23.75 13.44 13.96
N ALA A 17 -24.24 12.43 13.24
CA ALA A 17 -24.44 11.08 13.77
C ALA A 17 -23.11 10.38 14.08
N LEU A 18 -22.08 10.56 13.24
CA LEU A 18 -20.74 10.03 13.47
C LEU A 18 -20.03 10.72 14.66
N GLN A 19 -20.23 12.03 14.82
CA GLN A 19 -19.67 12.78 15.95
C GLN A 19 -20.33 12.40 17.29
N ASN A 20 -21.63 12.11 17.28
CA ASN A 20 -22.34 11.61 18.46
C ASN A 20 -21.98 10.16 18.81
N LEU A 21 -21.60 9.33 17.84
CA LEU A 21 -21.15 7.96 18.08
C LEU A 21 -19.73 7.93 18.70
N ALA A 22 -18.86 8.87 18.33
CA ALA A 22 -17.52 9.01 18.90
C ALA A 22 -17.52 9.54 20.35
N LEU A 23 -18.55 10.31 20.74
CA LEU A 23 -18.73 10.78 22.13
C LEU A 23 -19.37 9.74 23.05
N ARG A 24 -19.93 8.66 22.51
CA ARG A 24 -20.64 7.61 23.27
C ARG A 24 -19.77 6.42 23.65
N THR A 25 -18.53 6.34 23.16
CA THR A 25 -17.57 5.25 23.44
C THR A 25 -16.42 5.66 24.36
N GLY A 26 -16.50 6.86 24.97
CA GLY A 26 -15.51 7.36 25.93
C GLY A 26 -15.76 6.93 27.38
N LYS A 27 -14.98 5.92 27.83
CA LYS A 27 -14.47 5.69 29.20
C LYS A 27 -15.45 5.58 30.38
N THR A 28 -15.47 4.39 31.00
CA THR A 28 -15.60 4.25 32.47
C THR A 28 -14.61 3.22 33.02
N THR A 29 -13.32 3.57 33.06
CA THR A 29 -12.42 3.01 34.10
C THR A 29 -12.55 3.90 35.32
N ARG A 30 -13.58 3.65 36.13
CA ARG A 30 -13.74 4.28 37.44
C ARG A 30 -13.17 3.32 38.47
N THR A 31 -11.98 3.67 38.95
CA THR A 31 -11.37 3.15 40.17
C THR A 31 -12.17 3.66 41.36
N ASP A 32 -13.08 2.84 41.88
CA ASP A 32 -13.70 3.04 43.19
C ASP A 32 -13.07 2.05 44.17
N ALA A 33 -12.31 2.59 45.12
CA ALA A 33 -11.87 1.90 46.33
C ALA A 33 -13.01 1.90 47.36
N PRO A 34 -13.27 0.79 48.09
CA PRO A 34 -14.07 0.83 49.30
C PRO A 34 -13.21 0.69 50.58
N PRO A 35 -13.78 1.07 51.74
CA PRO A 35 -13.01 1.51 52.89
C PRO A 35 -12.62 0.40 53.87
N ASN A 36 -11.68 0.75 54.75
CA ASN A 36 -11.21 -0.01 55.90
C ASN A 36 -12.33 -0.66 56.72
N GLY A 37 -12.37 -2.00 56.69
CA GLY A 37 -13.13 -2.85 57.61
C GLY A 37 -12.20 -3.84 58.30
N ARG A 38 -11.86 -3.54 59.54
CA ARG A 38 -11.00 -4.33 60.43
C ARG A 38 -11.80 -5.54 60.95
N ILE A 39 -11.53 -6.76 60.45
CA ILE A 39 -12.08 -8.00 61.03
C ILE A 39 -10.97 -9.06 61.16
N THR A 40 -10.60 -9.27 62.42
CA THR A 40 -9.97 -10.43 63.08
C THR A 40 -9.35 -11.54 62.23
N GLN A 41 -8.04 -11.69 62.41
CA GLN A 41 -7.21 -12.82 61.99
C GLN A 41 -7.63 -14.12 62.70
N HIS A 42 -8.38 -15.00 62.02
CA HIS A 42 -8.36 -16.43 62.33
C HIS A 42 -7.34 -17.14 61.44
N LYS A 43 -6.25 -17.57 62.09
CA LYS A 43 -5.08 -18.21 61.52
C LYS A 43 -5.40 -19.67 61.16
N LEU A 44 -5.77 -19.94 59.91
CA LEU A 44 -5.82 -21.31 59.35
C LEU A 44 -4.48 -21.73 58.72
N PRO A 45 -4.14 -23.04 58.74
CA PRO A 45 -2.76 -23.51 58.70
C PRO A 45 -2.08 -23.34 57.32
N ARG A 46 -0.93 -22.69 57.34
CA ARG A 46 -0.08 -22.31 56.19
C ARG A 46 0.42 -23.46 55.30
N LYS A 47 0.24 -24.73 55.68
CA LYS A 47 0.85 -25.87 54.96
C LYS A 47 0.10 -26.34 53.70
N LYS A 48 -1.20 -26.01 53.52
CA LYS A 48 -1.96 -26.44 52.32
C LYS A 48 -1.91 -25.46 51.14
N LYS A 49 -1.68 -24.16 51.38
CA LYS A 49 -1.60 -23.14 50.31
C LYS A 49 -0.26 -23.17 49.54
N GLN A 50 0.83 -23.60 50.17
CA GLN A 50 2.15 -23.69 49.54
C GLN A 50 2.27 -24.90 48.60
N LYS A 51 1.61 -26.03 48.92
CA LYS A 51 1.57 -27.21 48.02
C LYS A 51 0.74 -26.94 46.76
N LYS A 52 -0.36 -26.17 46.87
CA LYS A 52 -1.20 -25.77 45.73
C LYS A 52 -0.53 -24.71 44.84
N LYS A 53 0.20 -23.75 45.42
CA LYS A 53 1.02 -22.77 44.65
C LYS A 53 2.21 -23.43 43.95
N ARG A 54 2.88 -24.41 44.58
CA ARG A 54 3.96 -25.17 43.95
C ARG A 54 3.45 -26.06 42.80
N ALA A 55 2.30 -26.72 42.97
CA ALA A 55 1.68 -27.48 41.89
C ALA A 55 1.25 -26.59 40.69
N ALA A 56 0.69 -25.40 40.95
CA ALA A 56 0.34 -24.46 39.88
C ALA A 56 1.57 -23.87 39.16
N HIS A 57 2.66 -23.59 39.89
CA HIS A 57 3.87 -23.05 39.28
C HIS A 57 4.63 -24.10 38.45
N HIS A 58 4.63 -25.36 38.90
CA HIS A 58 5.26 -26.48 38.19
C HIS A 58 4.48 -26.89 36.93
N LEU A 59 3.15 -26.68 36.91
CA LEU A 59 2.29 -26.93 35.76
C LEU A 59 2.38 -25.80 34.72
N SER A 60 2.59 -24.55 35.15
CA SER A 60 2.81 -23.40 34.26
C SER A 60 4.17 -23.47 33.54
N GLN A 61 5.24 -23.86 34.25
CA GLN A 61 6.59 -23.95 33.66
C GLN A 61 6.72 -25.06 32.59
N HIS A 62 5.89 -26.10 32.65
CA HIS A 62 5.86 -27.15 31.63
C HIS A 62 5.25 -26.69 30.30
N MET A 63 4.20 -25.86 30.34
CA MET A 63 3.54 -25.33 29.13
C MET A 63 4.41 -24.30 28.40
N ASP A 64 5.18 -23.48 29.14
CA ASP A 64 6.08 -22.49 28.54
C ASP A 64 7.31 -23.15 27.88
N SER A 65 7.73 -24.32 28.37
CA SER A 65 8.89 -25.06 27.83
C SER A 65 8.58 -25.82 26.53
N GLU A 66 7.36 -26.37 26.39
CA GLU A 66 6.88 -26.97 25.13
C GLU A 66 6.79 -25.95 24.01
N SER A 67 6.53 -24.68 24.33
CA SER A 67 6.42 -23.58 23.37
C SER A 67 7.77 -23.18 22.77
N VAL A 68 8.85 -23.11 23.56
CA VAL A 68 10.15 -22.64 23.05
C VAL A 68 10.80 -23.67 22.12
N VAL A 69 10.72 -24.97 22.43
CA VAL A 69 11.31 -26.02 21.57
C VAL A 69 10.50 -26.18 20.28
N SER A 70 9.16 -26.14 20.35
CA SER A 70 8.30 -26.18 19.16
C SER A 70 8.37 -24.92 18.29
N GLN A 71 8.89 -23.80 18.82
CA GLN A 71 9.22 -22.60 18.04
C GLN A 71 10.58 -22.72 17.33
N VAL A 72 11.53 -23.48 17.88
CA VAL A 72 12.87 -23.65 17.31
C VAL A 72 12.92 -24.73 16.23
N GLN A 73 12.14 -25.80 16.37
CA GLN A 73 12.05 -26.87 15.37
C GLN A 73 10.87 -26.66 14.42
N ARG A 74 11.10 -26.83 13.11
CA ARG A 74 10.02 -26.79 12.12
C ARG A 74 9.07 -27.94 12.38
N LYS A 75 7.78 -27.62 12.41
CA LYS A 75 6.73 -28.63 12.48
C LYS A 75 6.67 -29.41 11.17
N ILE A 76 6.24 -30.66 11.26
CA ILE A 76 6.11 -31.56 10.11
C ILE A 76 4.75 -31.27 9.46
N GLU A 77 4.77 -30.89 8.19
CA GLU A 77 3.55 -30.60 7.42
C GLU A 77 3.11 -31.84 6.64
N LEU A 78 1.84 -32.19 6.82
CA LEU A 78 1.13 -33.21 6.06
C LEU A 78 0.17 -32.52 5.08
N GLN A 79 0.05 -33.10 3.88
CA GLN A 79 -0.83 -32.55 2.84
C GLN A 79 -2.29 -32.84 3.16
N SER A 80 -2.55 -33.98 3.79
CA SER A 80 -3.90 -34.44 4.10
C SER A 80 -3.97 -35.18 5.45
N PRO A 81 -5.16 -35.27 6.07
CA PRO A 81 -5.36 -36.17 7.20
C PRO A 81 -5.23 -37.65 6.82
N GLU A 82 -5.39 -37.99 5.53
CA GLU A 82 -5.21 -39.35 5.01
C GLU A 82 -3.74 -39.78 5.08
N ASP A 83 -2.79 -38.85 4.90
CA ASP A 83 -1.36 -39.13 5.05
C ASP A 83 -1.03 -39.59 6.47
N LEU A 84 -1.64 -38.96 7.49
CA LEU A 84 -1.46 -39.34 8.88
C LEU A 84 -2.03 -40.74 9.16
N ALA A 85 -3.23 -41.02 8.64
CA ALA A 85 -3.85 -42.33 8.76
C ALA A 85 -3.03 -43.41 8.04
N TYR A 86 -2.48 -43.10 6.87
CA TYR A 86 -1.59 -43.97 6.13
C TYR A 86 -0.31 -44.28 6.92
N LEU A 87 0.33 -43.28 7.53
CA LEU A 87 1.51 -43.48 8.38
C LEU A 87 1.20 -44.39 9.58
N ILE A 88 0.09 -44.18 10.27
CA ILE A 88 -0.33 -45.02 11.40
C ILE A 88 -0.58 -46.46 10.94
N THR A 89 -1.26 -46.63 9.80
CA THR A 89 -1.59 -47.96 9.24
C THR A 89 -0.32 -48.69 8.79
N ASN A 90 0.60 -48.00 8.12
CA ASN A 90 1.87 -48.56 7.68
C ASN A 90 2.71 -49.04 8.87
N VAL A 91 2.81 -48.24 9.94
CA VAL A 91 3.53 -48.64 11.17
C VAL A 91 2.86 -49.84 11.85
N ARG A 92 1.53 -49.89 11.90
CA ARG A 92 0.80 -51.05 12.45
C ARG A 92 1.05 -52.31 11.62
N ASN A 93 1.01 -52.22 10.30
CA ASN A 93 1.28 -53.36 9.42
C ASN A 93 2.71 -53.89 9.60
N ALA A 94 3.70 -52.99 9.62
CA ALA A 94 5.09 -53.37 9.88
C ALA A 94 5.28 -54.01 11.27
N ALA A 95 4.55 -53.53 12.28
CA ALA A 95 4.57 -54.12 13.61
C ALA A 95 3.98 -55.54 13.62
N VAL A 96 2.89 -55.79 12.90
CA VAL A 96 2.28 -57.12 12.76
C VAL A 96 3.20 -58.06 11.99
N GLU A 97 3.83 -57.60 10.91
CA GLU A 97 4.82 -58.39 10.15
C GLU A 97 5.98 -58.84 11.04
N HIS A 98 6.56 -57.91 11.83
CA HIS A 98 7.61 -58.25 12.78
C HIS A 98 7.14 -59.16 13.91
N LEU A 99 5.90 -59.00 14.38
CA LEU A 99 5.32 -59.90 15.38
C LEU A 99 5.19 -61.32 14.83
N ASN A 100 4.75 -61.47 13.58
CA ASN A 100 4.63 -62.77 12.90
C ASN A 100 5.98 -63.42 12.62
N GLU A 101 7.01 -62.62 12.34
CA GLU A 101 8.38 -63.12 12.17
C GLU A 101 8.98 -63.60 13.49
N ALA A 102 8.80 -62.85 14.58
CA ALA A 102 9.34 -63.18 15.89
C ALA A 102 8.58 -64.33 16.59
N PHE A 103 7.28 -64.44 16.34
CA PHE A 103 6.38 -65.46 16.89
C PHE A 103 5.58 -66.12 15.77
N PRO A 104 6.20 -67.03 14.99
CA PRO A 104 5.52 -67.70 13.89
C PRO A 104 4.35 -68.54 14.42
N PRO A 105 3.19 -68.54 13.72
CA PRO A 105 2.03 -69.30 14.15
C PRO A 105 2.33 -70.80 14.11
N VAL A 106 2.09 -71.49 15.23
CA VAL A 106 2.25 -72.95 15.33
C VAL A 106 0.91 -73.60 14.97
N GLU A 107 0.89 -74.48 13.96
CA GLU A 107 -0.34 -75.18 13.56
C GLU A 107 -0.88 -76.04 14.72
N GLY A 108 -2.12 -75.75 15.15
CA GLY A 108 -2.85 -76.52 16.16
C GLY A 108 -2.74 -76.06 17.61
N ALA A 109 -2.02 -74.96 17.88
CA ALA A 109 -2.05 -74.27 19.18
C ALA A 109 -2.99 -73.06 19.12
N GLU A 110 -3.75 -72.80 20.20
CA GLU A 110 -4.47 -71.52 20.33
C GLU A 110 -3.47 -70.36 20.36
N GLU A 111 -3.91 -69.16 19.96
CA GLU A 111 -3.08 -67.96 19.89
C GLU A 111 -2.29 -67.77 21.19
N ASP A 112 -0.96 -67.64 21.09
CA ASP A 112 -0.08 -67.48 22.24
C ASP A 112 -0.48 -66.24 23.06
N GLU A 113 -0.80 -66.43 24.35
CA GLU A 113 -1.19 -65.35 25.26
C GLU A 113 -0.13 -64.23 25.31
N LEU A 114 1.14 -64.59 25.18
CA LEU A 114 2.24 -63.63 25.12
C LEU A 114 2.19 -62.79 23.84
N ARG A 115 1.87 -63.41 22.70
CA ARG A 115 1.72 -62.71 21.42
C ARG A 115 0.61 -61.67 21.51
N ILE A 116 -0.55 -62.04 22.07
CA ILE A 116 -1.69 -61.12 22.26
C ILE A 116 -1.31 -59.95 23.17
N GLN A 117 -0.64 -60.21 24.30
CA GLN A 117 -0.21 -59.16 25.22
C GLN A 117 0.80 -58.20 24.57
N ILE A 118 1.76 -58.73 23.81
CA ILE A 118 2.75 -57.92 23.09
C ILE A 118 2.05 -57.08 22.02
N GLU A 119 1.13 -57.65 21.25
CA GLU A 119 0.36 -56.92 20.25
C GLU A 119 -0.42 -55.75 20.87
N LEU A 120 -1.04 -55.96 22.03
CA LEU A 120 -1.71 -54.90 22.78
C LEU A 120 -0.74 -53.79 23.22
N LEU A 121 0.42 -54.15 23.79
CA LEU A 121 1.43 -53.19 24.24
C LEU A 121 2.03 -52.39 23.09
N VAL A 122 2.27 -53.04 21.94
CA VAL A 122 2.79 -52.39 20.73
C VAL A 122 1.75 -51.42 20.18
N ASN A 123 0.49 -51.81 20.10
CA ASN A 123 -0.59 -50.91 19.68
C ASN A 123 -0.75 -49.71 20.62
N GLU A 124 -0.64 -49.92 21.94
CA GLU A 124 -0.63 -48.83 22.92
C GLU A 124 0.57 -47.90 22.73
N TYR A 125 1.76 -48.46 22.48
CA TYR A 125 2.99 -47.71 22.23
C TYR A 125 2.89 -46.86 20.96
N ILE A 126 2.34 -47.40 19.87
CA ILE A 126 2.09 -46.68 18.62
C ILE A 126 1.17 -45.49 18.90
N ASN A 127 0.04 -45.72 19.58
CA ASN A 127 -0.91 -44.65 19.90
C ASN A 127 -0.28 -43.54 20.78
N LYS A 128 0.54 -43.91 21.77
CA LYS A 128 1.29 -42.95 22.60
C LYS A 128 2.28 -42.14 21.78
N THR A 129 3.02 -42.78 20.88
CA THR A 129 4.03 -42.14 20.03
C THR A 129 3.41 -41.07 19.14
N PHE A 130 2.33 -41.40 18.43
CA PHE A 130 1.64 -40.44 17.58
C PHE A 130 0.92 -39.34 18.40
N SER A 131 0.44 -39.65 19.60
CA SER A 131 -0.12 -38.64 20.52
C SER A 131 0.93 -37.62 20.98
N LEU A 132 2.16 -38.06 21.27
CA LEU A 132 3.27 -37.18 21.63
C LEU A 132 3.81 -36.40 20.42
N ALA A 133 3.70 -36.96 19.22
CA ALA A 133 4.09 -36.29 17.98
C ALA A 133 3.08 -35.23 17.53
N ALA A 134 1.78 -35.40 17.85
CA ALA A 134 0.67 -34.52 17.47
C ALA A 134 0.96 -33.00 17.52
N PRO A 135 1.51 -32.42 18.61
CA PRO A 135 1.79 -30.98 18.67
C PRO A 135 2.84 -30.47 17.66
N ASN A 136 3.66 -31.39 17.14
CA ASN A 136 4.70 -31.13 16.14
C ASN A 136 4.24 -31.44 14.70
N LEU A 137 2.98 -31.86 14.51
CA LEU A 137 2.38 -32.12 13.20
C LEU A 137 1.41 -30.99 12.83
N ILE A 138 1.37 -30.66 11.54
CA ILE A 138 0.43 -29.70 10.96
C ILE A 138 -0.20 -30.34 9.73
N ILE A 139 -1.51 -30.20 9.56
CA ILE A 139 -2.22 -30.56 8.32
C ILE A 139 -2.76 -29.26 7.71
N ASN A 140 -2.29 -28.88 6.52
CA ASN A 140 -2.74 -27.66 5.81
C ASN A 140 -2.71 -26.36 6.64
N GLY A 141 -1.70 -26.21 7.51
CA GLY A 141 -1.57 -25.05 8.40
C GLY A 141 -2.36 -25.12 9.71
N LEU A 142 -3.16 -26.18 9.94
CA LEU A 142 -3.90 -26.40 11.18
C LEU A 142 -3.23 -27.47 12.08
N PRO A 143 -3.30 -27.31 13.41
CA PRO A 143 -2.81 -28.33 14.35
C PRO A 143 -3.65 -29.61 14.26
N VAL A 144 -3.00 -30.76 14.43
CA VAL A 144 -3.68 -32.06 14.42
C VAL A 144 -4.53 -32.22 15.68
N SER A 145 -5.82 -32.48 15.52
CA SER A 145 -6.72 -32.81 16.62
C SER A 145 -6.49 -34.25 17.11
N PRO A 146 -6.56 -34.50 18.43
CA PRO A 146 -6.35 -35.84 19.00
C PRO A 146 -7.42 -36.87 18.55
N ASP A 147 -8.56 -36.41 18.05
CA ASP A 147 -9.63 -37.28 17.51
C ASP A 147 -9.20 -37.99 16.22
N VAL A 148 -8.36 -37.35 15.40
CA VAL A 148 -7.81 -37.94 14.16
C VAL A 148 -6.86 -39.10 14.50
N LEU A 149 -6.16 -39.02 15.64
CA LEU A 149 -5.17 -39.99 16.09
C LEU A 149 -5.75 -41.27 16.68
N ARG A 150 -6.97 -41.22 17.21
CA ARG A 150 -7.63 -42.39 17.81
C ARG A 150 -8.13 -43.41 16.79
N GLY A 151 -7.85 -43.19 15.50
CA GLY A 151 -8.24 -44.14 14.46
C GLY A 151 -9.76 -44.23 14.30
N SER A 152 -10.51 -43.17 14.63
CA SER A 152 -11.89 -43.01 14.14
C SER A 152 -11.93 -42.70 12.64
N ALA A 153 -10.91 -43.16 11.90
CA ALA A 153 -10.91 -43.35 10.46
C ALA A 153 -11.69 -44.62 10.12
N SER A 154 -12.93 -44.75 10.62
CA SER A 154 -13.98 -45.15 9.68
C SER A 154 -13.88 -44.14 8.55
N THR A 155 -13.79 -44.58 7.29
CA THR A 155 -13.96 -43.73 6.09
C THR A 155 -14.73 -42.49 6.50
N PRO A 156 -14.15 -41.25 6.46
CA PRO A 156 -14.86 -40.11 7.00
C PRO A 156 -16.21 -40.14 6.31
N ASP A 157 -17.27 -40.45 7.07
CA ASP A 157 -18.62 -40.41 6.58
C ASP A 157 -18.69 -38.98 6.09
N THR A 158 -18.69 -38.77 4.78
CA THR A 158 -18.43 -37.45 4.20
C THR A 158 -19.66 -36.65 4.56
N VAL A 159 -19.60 -36.01 5.73
CA VAL A 159 -20.68 -35.21 6.29
C VAL A 159 -20.73 -33.98 5.40
N TYR A 160 -21.49 -34.12 4.33
CA TYR A 160 -21.72 -33.06 3.39
C TYR A 160 -22.51 -31.99 4.13
N GLU A 161 -21.94 -30.79 4.28
CA GLU A 161 -22.72 -29.67 4.78
C GLU A 161 -23.94 -29.51 3.86
N PRO A 162 -25.17 -29.51 4.41
CA PRO A 162 -26.36 -29.29 3.60
C PRO A 162 -26.23 -27.98 2.83
N PHE A 163 -26.58 -28.00 1.55
CA PHE A 163 -26.46 -26.83 0.69
C PHE A 163 -27.33 -25.66 1.20
N ASP A 164 -26.69 -24.63 1.74
CA ASP A 164 -27.39 -23.44 2.23
C ASP A 164 -27.75 -22.50 1.09
N THR A 165 -29.03 -22.53 0.70
CA THR A 165 -29.60 -21.64 -0.32
C THR A 165 -29.47 -20.15 0.03
N ARG A 166 -29.35 -19.78 1.31
CA ARG A 166 -29.15 -18.39 1.76
C ARG A 166 -27.74 -17.93 1.47
N LYS A 167 -26.73 -18.74 1.83
CA LYS A 167 -25.32 -18.46 1.48
C LYS A 167 -25.16 -18.34 -0.04
N ARG A 168 -25.82 -19.22 -0.81
CA ARG A 168 -25.81 -19.12 -2.28
C ARG A 168 -26.39 -17.81 -2.79
N ARG A 169 -27.55 -17.37 -2.26
CA ARG A 169 -28.15 -16.08 -2.63
C ARG A 169 -27.23 -14.91 -2.26
N GLN A 170 -26.63 -14.93 -1.07
CA GLN A 170 -25.66 -13.92 -0.66
C GLN A 170 -24.46 -13.85 -1.59
N VAL A 171 -23.92 -15.00 -2.02
CA VAL A 171 -22.83 -15.02 -3.00
C VAL A 171 -23.27 -14.42 -4.34
N ALA A 172 -24.47 -14.74 -4.82
CA ALA A 172 -25.01 -14.14 -6.04
C ALA A 172 -25.22 -12.62 -5.90
N ASP A 173 -25.75 -12.17 -4.76
CA ASP A 173 -25.94 -10.75 -4.47
C ASP A 173 -24.59 -10.02 -4.38
N LEU A 174 -23.56 -10.64 -3.82
CA LEU A 174 -22.21 -10.08 -3.75
C LEU A 174 -21.56 -9.99 -5.14
N ILE A 175 -21.74 -11.00 -6.00
CA ILE A 175 -21.24 -10.98 -7.38
C ILE A 175 -21.91 -9.84 -8.17
N THR A 176 -23.23 -9.69 -8.06
CA THR A 176 -23.93 -8.58 -8.75
C THR A 176 -23.48 -7.20 -8.22
N GLN A 177 -23.20 -7.07 -6.92
CA GLN A 177 -22.63 -5.86 -6.35
C GLN A 177 -21.22 -5.59 -6.86
N GLU A 178 -20.39 -6.63 -6.99
CA GLU A 178 -19.04 -6.53 -7.55
C GLU A 178 -19.09 -6.03 -9.00
N GLU A 179 -19.93 -6.63 -9.86
CA GLU A 179 -20.10 -6.20 -11.25
C GLU A 179 -20.51 -4.73 -11.35
N LYS A 180 -21.46 -4.30 -10.52
CA LYS A 180 -21.90 -2.90 -10.46
C LYS A 180 -20.77 -1.96 -10.04
N LEU A 181 -19.99 -2.33 -9.02
CA LEU A 181 -18.85 -1.53 -8.58
C LEU A 181 -17.76 -1.43 -9.64
N LEU A 182 -17.53 -2.51 -10.41
CA LEU A 182 -16.61 -2.49 -11.54
C LEU A 182 -17.08 -1.53 -12.64
N GLU A 183 -18.38 -1.51 -12.95
CA GLU A 183 -18.98 -0.55 -13.88
C GLU A 183 -18.83 0.90 -13.38
N ASP A 184 -19.15 1.17 -12.11
CA ASP A 184 -19.02 2.48 -11.49
C ASP A 184 -17.56 2.99 -11.52
N VAL A 185 -16.59 2.11 -11.20
CA VAL A 185 -15.16 2.45 -11.26
C VAL A 185 -14.72 2.74 -12.69
N ALA A 186 -15.19 1.97 -13.68
CA ALA A 186 -14.89 2.23 -15.08
C ALA A 186 -15.46 3.60 -15.54
N ALA A 187 -16.70 3.91 -15.16
CA ALA A 187 -17.33 5.20 -15.42
C ALA A 187 -16.58 6.36 -14.74
N LEU A 188 -16.12 6.17 -13.50
CA LEU A 188 -15.34 7.15 -12.76
C LEU A 188 -13.99 7.40 -13.42
N LYS A 189 -13.28 6.33 -13.80
CA LYS A 189 -12.00 6.41 -14.53
C LYS A 189 -12.13 7.12 -15.87
N ARG A 190 -13.26 6.94 -16.57
CA ARG A 190 -13.52 7.62 -17.85
C ARG A 190 -13.87 9.10 -17.69
N SER A 191 -14.65 9.47 -16.67
CA SER A 191 -15.25 10.81 -16.58
C SER A 191 -14.51 11.78 -15.67
N VAL A 192 -13.86 11.32 -14.60
CA VAL A 192 -13.25 12.20 -13.59
C VAL A 192 -11.97 12.88 -14.06
N PRO A 193 -10.99 12.19 -14.69
CA PRO A 193 -9.72 12.83 -15.05
C PRO A 193 -9.90 14.06 -15.96
N ALA A 194 -10.76 13.96 -16.97
CA ALA A 194 -11.05 15.07 -17.88
C ALA A 194 -11.77 16.23 -17.17
N LYS A 195 -12.73 15.95 -16.28
CA LYS A 195 -13.43 16.97 -15.49
C LYS A 195 -12.49 17.71 -14.55
N VAL A 196 -11.69 16.99 -13.78
CA VAL A 196 -10.73 17.59 -12.84
C VAL A 196 -9.69 18.42 -13.59
N ALA A 197 -9.20 17.94 -14.74
CA ALA A 197 -8.29 18.69 -15.59
C ALA A 197 -8.92 19.97 -16.13
N ALA A 198 -10.18 19.93 -16.57
CA ALA A 198 -10.90 21.10 -17.04
C ALA A 198 -11.11 22.13 -15.93
N ASP A 199 -11.57 21.70 -14.75
CA ASP A 199 -11.76 22.58 -13.59
C ASP A 199 -10.45 23.20 -13.13
N HIS A 200 -9.36 22.42 -13.16
CA HIS A 200 -8.03 22.93 -12.84
C HIS A 200 -7.54 23.95 -13.88
N ALA A 201 -7.75 23.67 -15.17
CA ALA A 201 -7.38 24.59 -16.24
C ALA A 201 -8.14 25.92 -16.13
N GLU A 202 -9.43 25.90 -15.81
CA GLU A 202 -10.21 27.12 -15.56
C GLU A 202 -9.68 27.91 -14.35
N ARG A 203 -9.35 27.23 -13.24
CA ARG A 203 -8.73 27.90 -12.08
C ARG A 203 -7.40 28.56 -12.42
N VAL A 204 -6.55 27.88 -13.18
CA VAL A 204 -5.26 28.44 -13.62
C VAL A 204 -5.47 29.63 -14.56
N ARG A 205 -6.38 29.53 -15.53
CA ARG A 205 -6.71 30.65 -16.43
C ARG A 205 -7.27 31.85 -15.68
N ALA A 206 -8.11 31.63 -14.67
CA ALA A 206 -8.65 32.70 -13.85
C ALA A 206 -7.54 33.40 -13.04
N ALA A 207 -6.63 32.65 -12.44
CA ALA A 207 -5.48 33.20 -11.73
C ALA A 207 -4.55 34.00 -12.67
N MET A 208 -4.24 33.47 -13.85
CA MET A 208 -3.42 34.18 -14.84
C MET A 208 -4.03 35.52 -15.28
N ARG A 209 -5.35 35.56 -15.49
CA ARG A 209 -6.05 36.82 -15.83
C ARG A 209 -5.94 37.85 -14.71
N GLN A 210 -6.08 37.41 -13.46
CA GLN A 210 -5.92 38.29 -12.29
C GLN A 210 -4.48 38.83 -12.19
N ASP A 211 -3.49 37.96 -12.38
CA ASP A 211 -2.08 38.36 -12.36
C ASP A 211 -1.75 39.35 -13.50
N ASP A 212 -2.31 39.14 -14.70
CA ASP A 212 -2.15 40.03 -15.86
C ASP A 212 -2.82 41.40 -15.59
N ASP A 213 -4.03 41.42 -15.03
CA ASP A 213 -4.74 42.64 -14.66
C ASP A 213 -3.96 43.42 -13.58
N ASP A 214 -3.47 42.73 -12.54
CA ASP A 214 -2.66 43.33 -11.48
C ASP A 214 -1.33 43.89 -12.02
N LEU A 215 -0.70 43.19 -12.97
CA LEU A 215 0.51 43.66 -13.63
C LEU A 215 0.22 44.90 -14.48
N HIS A 216 -0.86 44.89 -15.26
CA HIS A 216 -1.29 46.05 -16.06
C HIS A 216 -1.54 47.28 -15.18
N ASP A 217 -2.21 47.10 -14.04
CA ASP A 217 -2.44 48.14 -13.05
C ASP A 217 -1.13 48.71 -12.48
N ARG A 218 -0.17 47.84 -12.15
CA ARG A 218 1.15 48.27 -11.64
C ARG A 218 1.94 49.03 -12.70
N VAL A 219 2.00 48.53 -13.94
CA VAL A 219 2.66 49.21 -15.05
C VAL A 219 2.02 50.58 -15.32
N ALA A 220 0.69 50.67 -15.28
CA ALA A 220 -0.02 51.94 -15.46
C ALA A 220 0.29 52.94 -14.33
N ARG A 221 0.37 52.48 -13.07
CA ARG A 221 0.76 53.31 -11.92
C ARG A 221 2.19 53.80 -12.04
N ASP A 222 3.12 52.91 -12.38
CA ASP A 222 4.54 53.24 -12.55
C ASP A 222 4.75 54.21 -13.73
N ALA A 223 4.06 53.99 -14.86
CA ALA A 223 4.08 54.91 -16.00
C ALA A 223 3.51 56.29 -15.64
N ALA A 224 2.41 56.35 -14.88
CA ALA A 224 1.85 57.60 -14.39
C ALA A 224 2.76 58.30 -13.39
N ALA A 225 3.49 57.56 -12.54
CA ALA A 225 4.51 58.11 -11.64
C ALA A 225 5.71 58.67 -12.43
N ALA A 226 6.23 57.90 -13.38
CA ALA A 226 7.31 58.32 -14.26
C ALA A 226 6.95 59.56 -15.09
N GLN A 227 5.71 59.66 -15.59
CA GLN A 227 5.25 60.86 -16.31
C GLN A 227 5.22 62.10 -15.41
N ARG A 228 4.84 61.95 -14.12
CA ARG A 228 4.90 63.04 -13.14
C ARG A 228 6.35 63.44 -12.84
N GLU A 229 7.26 62.48 -12.68
CA GLU A 229 8.68 62.75 -12.44
C GLU A 229 9.40 63.32 -13.66
N ALA A 230 9.09 62.85 -14.87
CA ALA A 230 9.62 63.37 -16.13
C ALA A 230 9.19 64.82 -16.39
N GLY A 231 8.00 65.22 -15.93
CA GLY A 231 7.59 66.63 -15.88
C GLY A 231 8.39 67.48 -14.88
N SER A 232 9.03 66.85 -13.88
CA SER A 232 9.90 67.53 -12.89
C SER A 232 11.37 67.60 -13.31
N LEU A 233 11.85 66.63 -14.11
CA LEU A 233 13.16 66.67 -14.74
C LEU A 233 13.09 67.63 -15.94
N GLY A 234 13.13 68.92 -15.66
CA GLY A 234 13.19 70.01 -16.64
C GLY A 234 14.45 69.95 -17.50
N VAL A 235 14.55 68.95 -18.38
CA VAL A 235 15.53 68.90 -19.46
C VAL A 235 15.09 69.94 -20.48
N ALA A 236 15.43 71.20 -20.20
CA ALA A 236 15.29 72.27 -21.16
C ALA A 236 16.03 71.91 -22.44
N GLN A 237 15.53 72.41 -23.57
CA GLN A 237 16.09 72.25 -24.91
C GLN A 237 17.62 72.38 -24.86
N LEU A 238 18.32 71.29 -25.15
CA LEU A 238 19.78 71.25 -25.13
C LEU A 238 20.28 72.33 -26.11
N GLN A 239 21.04 73.31 -25.61
CA GLN A 239 21.39 74.55 -26.31
C GLN A 239 22.06 74.35 -27.70
N ARG A 240 22.55 73.14 -28.00
CA ARG A 240 23.24 72.79 -29.26
C ARG A 240 22.57 71.64 -30.03
N GLN A 241 21.36 71.21 -29.66
CA GLN A 241 20.72 70.04 -30.27
C GLN A 241 20.53 70.19 -31.78
N GLU A 242 19.95 71.31 -32.20
CA GLU A 242 19.69 71.58 -33.62
C GLU A 242 20.98 71.59 -34.46
N GLY A 243 22.07 72.10 -33.90
CA GLY A 243 23.38 72.09 -34.55
C GLY A 243 23.95 70.68 -34.73
N VAL A 244 23.81 69.82 -33.72
CA VAL A 244 24.26 68.41 -33.77
C VAL A 244 23.43 67.63 -34.79
N GLU A 245 22.12 67.80 -34.79
CA GLU A 245 21.21 67.13 -35.73
C GLU A 245 21.44 67.57 -37.18
N ALA A 246 21.60 68.88 -37.41
CA ALA A 246 21.93 69.42 -38.73
C ALA A 246 23.30 68.91 -39.22
N GLY A 247 24.30 68.87 -38.33
CA GLY A 247 25.62 68.33 -38.63
C GLY A 247 25.57 66.84 -38.98
N PHE A 248 24.87 66.03 -38.20
CA PHE A 248 24.68 64.61 -38.47
C PHE A 248 23.95 64.36 -39.78
N LYS A 249 22.86 65.09 -40.05
CA LYS A 249 22.12 64.99 -41.31
C LYS A 249 23.00 65.32 -42.51
N SER A 250 23.82 66.37 -42.40
CA SER A 250 24.77 66.75 -43.45
C SER A 250 25.84 65.67 -43.66
N ALA A 251 26.39 65.10 -42.58
CA ALA A 251 27.36 64.01 -42.65
C ALA A 251 26.79 62.75 -43.32
N VAL A 252 25.56 62.34 -42.95
CA VAL A 252 24.88 61.18 -43.55
C VAL A 252 24.58 61.42 -45.03
N GLN A 253 24.15 62.62 -45.42
CA GLN A 253 23.96 62.97 -46.82
C GLN A 253 25.27 62.95 -47.61
N GLY A 254 26.36 63.47 -47.04
CA GLY A 254 27.70 63.41 -47.63
C GLY A 254 28.18 61.96 -47.84
N LEU A 255 27.99 61.10 -46.83
CA LEU A 255 28.34 59.69 -46.92
C LEU A 255 27.53 58.95 -47.99
N ASN A 256 26.24 59.25 -48.13
CA ASN A 256 25.41 58.67 -49.18
C ASN A 256 25.82 59.12 -50.58
N ARG A 257 26.18 60.39 -50.76
CA ARG A 257 26.75 60.89 -52.03
C ARG A 257 28.05 60.16 -52.36
N LEU A 258 28.95 60.05 -51.38
CA LEU A 258 30.21 59.33 -51.56
C LEU A 258 29.98 57.86 -51.94
N LYS A 259 29.07 57.17 -51.24
CA LYS A 259 28.70 55.79 -51.56
C LYS A 259 28.15 55.64 -52.99
N ARG A 260 27.38 56.62 -53.47
CA ARG A 260 26.82 56.61 -54.83
C ARG A 260 27.86 56.91 -55.90
N ASP A 261 28.76 57.86 -55.65
CA ASP A 261 29.67 58.38 -56.65
C ASP A 261 31.00 57.58 -56.70
N MET A 262 31.39 56.90 -55.60
CA MET A 262 32.61 56.08 -55.54
C MET A 262 32.72 55.02 -56.66
N PRO A 263 31.68 54.19 -56.92
CA PRO A 263 31.77 53.17 -57.97
C PRO A 263 32.05 53.74 -59.35
N ALA A 264 31.49 54.92 -59.66
CA ALA A 264 31.70 55.58 -60.95
C ALA A 264 33.13 56.14 -61.07
N VAL A 265 33.68 56.72 -60.00
CA VAL A 265 35.08 57.17 -59.96
C VAL A 265 36.03 55.98 -60.09
N VAL A 266 35.79 54.89 -59.36
CA VAL A 266 36.58 53.66 -59.47
C VAL A 266 36.51 53.09 -60.89
N ALA A 267 35.33 53.00 -61.51
CA ALA A 267 35.21 52.53 -62.88
C ALA A 267 35.91 53.45 -63.91
N LYS A 268 36.02 54.76 -63.64
CA LYS A 268 36.80 55.69 -64.47
C LYS A 268 38.29 55.47 -64.27
N MET A 269 38.74 55.25 -63.04
CA MET A 269 40.14 54.95 -62.71
C MET A 269 40.58 53.61 -63.31
N GLU A 270 39.76 52.56 -63.20
CA GLU A 270 40.03 51.25 -63.80
C GLU A 270 40.08 51.32 -65.33
N ARG A 271 39.15 52.04 -65.97
CA ARG A 271 39.22 52.26 -67.43
C ARG A 271 40.46 53.02 -67.86
N ALA A 272 40.86 54.04 -67.11
CA ALA A 272 42.10 54.78 -67.38
C ALA A 272 43.35 53.89 -67.19
N ARG A 273 43.36 53.03 -66.16
CA ARG A 273 44.41 52.05 -65.91
C ARG A 273 44.50 51.03 -67.06
N VAL A 274 43.38 50.43 -67.46
CA VAL A 274 43.33 49.47 -68.59
C VAL A 274 43.75 50.13 -69.90
N ALA A 275 43.29 51.35 -70.19
CA ALA A 275 43.71 52.09 -71.38
C ALA A 275 45.22 52.38 -71.37
N GLY A 276 45.78 52.73 -70.21
CA GLY A 276 47.22 52.89 -70.03
C GLY A 276 48.00 51.60 -70.30
N GLU A 277 47.55 50.46 -69.77
CA GLU A 277 48.16 49.15 -70.03
C GLU A 277 48.08 48.77 -71.52
N TYR A 278 46.98 49.09 -72.20
CA TYR A 278 46.82 48.80 -73.63
C TYR A 278 47.77 49.63 -74.50
N VAL A 279 47.97 50.91 -74.19
CA VAL A 279 48.93 51.79 -74.87
C VAL A 279 50.36 51.27 -74.67
N VAL A 280 50.70 50.79 -73.47
CA VAL A 280 52.04 50.25 -73.16
C VAL A 280 52.29 48.89 -73.84
N THR A 281 51.26 48.06 -74.04
CA THR A 281 51.41 46.69 -74.56
C THR A 281 51.19 46.54 -76.07
N LYS A 282 50.36 47.37 -76.71
CA LYS A 282 50.12 47.35 -78.18
C LYS A 282 50.70 48.56 -78.94
N GLY A 283 51.32 49.52 -78.25
CA GLY A 283 52.00 50.67 -78.84
C GLY A 283 53.43 50.41 -79.30
N ARG A 284 53.84 49.15 -79.47
CA ARG A 284 55.14 48.73 -80.02
C ARG A 284 54.95 47.72 -81.14
#